data_AF-A0A955JCZ3-F1
#
_entry.id   AF-A0A955JCZ3-F1
#
_cell.length_a   1.000
_cell.length_b   1.000
_cell.length_c   1.000
_cell.angle_alpha   90.00
_cell.angle_beta   90.00
_cell.angle_gamma   90.00
#
_symmetry.space_group_name_H-M   'P 1'
#
loop_
_entity.id
_entity.type
_entity.pdbx_description
1 polymer ?
#
loop_
_entity_poly.entity_id
_entity_poly.type
_entity_poly.pdbx_seq_one_letter_code
_entity_poly.pdbx_strand_id
1 'polypeptide(L)'
;MRTTRLHRQSGSALLVAVIGVFLLMGFTVATMSVVNSHGKEHLAAHESLRCMYIAELGAERANFDLNLGGDGNLGTQAALVPLEYGAFWTTAVQNPNGSYLITSQARLNQVTRSVQVVTNAVRTVFNHALFAGNESLDPNYVLELGGTAANGDLVTGDVYSGQGLDVSGGASVVGESRVVGIATGTTATVVQPQPIPDIAGMAYETNHDVDVASEFGAAVYSSDDTGGSAWQLPATNPAHVFRKNPSDRSSETSGTVKDDYFLEDPYEPVGHDPNQDGSDPLWISFETGPGETSHDKVFYIDGNLWLHSYPAFSLRIRPTAGGSKITFAVRGNIYLSDNLFYGDPILDGIALIAVKDAAVPDSGNIYFGDPAFGTLEKMYAYMYAENDFKDQNLGTVGSSQVYVKGTMSAGNHVDIQRPTGLGRSQLVVEHDPRLADGTIQIPGIPNQGSTIARYAIQSWIRSGGDD
;
A
#
# COMPACT_ATOMS: atom_id res chain seq x y z
N MET A 1 98.69 -34.27 29.33
CA MET A 1 97.31 -34.80 29.30
C MET A 1 96.18 -33.75 29.35
N ARG A 2 96.46 -32.44 29.41
CA ARG A 2 95.41 -31.39 29.52
C ARG A 2 94.98 -30.77 28.18
N THR A 3 95.77 -30.93 27.11
CA THR A 3 95.52 -30.37 25.77
C THR A 3 94.59 -31.22 24.89
N THR A 4 94.46 -32.52 25.13
CA THR A 4 93.57 -33.42 24.36
C THR A 4 92.10 -33.33 24.78
N ARG A 5 91.79 -32.84 25.99
CA ARG A 5 90.40 -32.61 26.43
C ARG A 5 89.75 -31.38 25.79
N LEU A 6 90.54 -30.34 25.48
CA LEU A 6 90.06 -29.13 24.83
C LEU A 6 89.62 -29.40 23.38
N HIS A 7 90.36 -30.22 22.63
CA HIS A 7 90.00 -30.59 21.25
C HIS A 7 88.71 -31.43 21.15
N ARG A 8 88.42 -32.28 22.13
CA ARG A 8 87.16 -33.04 22.19
C ARG A 8 85.96 -32.15 22.52
N GLN A 9 86.12 -31.12 23.35
CA GLN A 9 85.06 -30.18 23.70
C GLN A 9 84.70 -29.22 22.56
N SER A 10 85.69 -28.78 21.77
CA SER A 10 85.44 -27.94 20.59
C SER A 10 84.75 -28.71 19.45
N GLY A 11 85.03 -30.00 19.28
CA GLY A 11 84.33 -30.85 18.29
C GLY A 11 82.86 -31.10 18.63
N SER A 12 82.52 -31.33 19.90
CA SER A 12 81.13 -31.51 20.34
C SER A 12 80.31 -30.21 20.25
N ALA A 13 80.93 -29.06 20.53
CA ALA A 13 80.25 -27.76 20.42
C ALA A 13 79.89 -27.42 18.97
N LEU A 14 80.79 -27.72 18.01
CA LEU A 14 80.53 -27.55 16.59
C LEU A 14 79.37 -28.45 16.12
N LEU A 15 79.36 -29.71 16.54
CA LEU A 15 78.28 -30.65 16.19
C LEU A 15 76.92 -30.18 16.71
N VAL A 16 76.85 -29.74 17.97
CA VAL A 16 75.62 -29.20 18.58
C VAL A 16 75.18 -27.91 17.88
N ALA A 17 76.12 -27.04 17.51
CA ALA A 17 75.81 -25.83 16.75
C ALA A 17 75.23 -26.15 15.36
N VAL A 18 75.82 -27.11 14.64
CA VAL A 18 75.32 -27.56 13.33
C VAL A 18 73.92 -28.18 13.45
N ILE A 19 73.70 -29.06 14.43
CA ILE A 19 72.37 -29.65 14.70
C ILE A 19 71.35 -28.55 15.04
N GLY A 20 71.74 -27.58 15.88
CA GLY A 20 70.89 -26.43 16.23
C GLY A 20 70.51 -25.60 15.01
N VAL A 21 71.45 -25.35 14.09
CA VAL A 21 71.20 -24.63 12.84
C VAL A 21 70.25 -25.41 11.92
N PHE A 22 70.39 -26.73 11.80
CA PHE A 22 69.45 -27.55 11.01
C PHE A 22 68.04 -27.60 11.62
N LEU A 23 67.92 -27.69 12.95
CA LEU A 23 66.63 -27.64 13.63
C LEU A 23 65.95 -26.28 13.44
N LEU A 24 66.70 -25.19 13.55
CA LEU A 24 66.18 -23.84 13.29
C LEU A 24 65.74 -23.68 11.83
N MET A 25 66.53 -24.14 10.86
CA MET A 25 66.13 -24.14 9.44
C MET A 25 64.85 -24.95 9.22
N GLY A 26 64.75 -26.14 9.81
CA GLY A 26 63.53 -26.97 9.73
C GLY A 26 62.30 -26.27 10.30
N PHE A 27 62.46 -25.58 11.44
CA PHE A 27 61.39 -24.80 12.06
C PHE A 27 60.98 -23.58 11.21
N THR A 28 61.94 -22.89 10.58
CA THR A 28 61.66 -21.77 9.67
C THR A 28 60.88 -22.23 8.43
N VAL A 29 61.25 -23.38 7.84
CA VAL A 29 60.52 -23.95 6.69
C VAL A 29 59.09 -24.36 7.09
N ALA A 30 58.92 -25.00 8.25
CA ALA A 30 57.61 -25.39 8.75
C ALA A 30 56.70 -24.18 9.01
N THR A 31 57.22 -23.13 9.66
CA THR A 31 56.46 -21.90 9.95
C THR A 31 56.11 -21.13 8.68
N MET A 32 57.02 -21.02 7.70
CA MET A 32 56.71 -20.45 6.38
C MET A 32 55.62 -21.25 5.65
N SER A 33 55.61 -22.57 5.76
CA SER A 33 54.56 -23.41 5.17
C SER A 33 53.19 -23.12 5.79
N VAL A 34 53.12 -22.96 7.12
CA VAL A 34 51.88 -22.62 7.84
C VAL A 34 51.39 -21.21 7.47
N VAL A 35 52.29 -20.23 7.42
CA VAL A 35 51.94 -18.85 7.00
C VAL A 35 51.42 -18.82 5.56
N ASN A 36 52.04 -19.57 4.65
CA ASN A 36 51.57 -19.68 3.27
C ASN A 36 50.22 -20.41 3.18
N SER A 37 49.96 -21.41 4.02
CA SER A 37 48.64 -22.06 4.11
C SER A 37 47.57 -21.09 4.57
N HIS A 38 47.80 -20.39 5.68
CA HIS A 38 46.86 -19.39 6.21
C HIS A 38 46.67 -18.20 5.26
N GLY A 39 47.71 -17.78 4.55
CA GLY A 39 47.60 -16.75 3.52
C GLY A 39 46.66 -17.16 2.39
N LYS A 40 46.75 -18.42 1.94
CA LYS A 40 45.84 -18.98 0.92
C LYS A 40 44.42 -19.14 1.45
N GLU A 41 44.26 -19.64 2.67
CA GLU A 41 42.95 -19.76 3.34
C GLU A 41 42.27 -18.39 3.49
N HIS A 42 43.01 -17.37 3.94
CA HIS A 42 42.48 -16.02 4.10
C HIS A 42 42.09 -15.39 2.76
N LEU A 43 42.90 -15.56 1.71
CA LEU A 43 42.55 -15.10 0.36
C LEU A 43 41.31 -15.82 -0.17
N ALA A 44 41.23 -17.14 -0.02
CA ALA A 44 40.06 -17.91 -0.45
C ALA A 44 38.79 -17.52 0.32
N ALA A 45 38.89 -17.29 1.63
CA ALA A 45 37.77 -16.82 2.45
C ALA A 45 37.29 -15.43 2.01
N HIS A 46 38.22 -14.52 1.72
CA HIS A 46 37.91 -13.17 1.24
C HIS A 46 37.31 -13.18 -0.17
N GLU A 47 37.81 -14.00 -1.09
CA GLU A 47 37.21 -14.20 -2.42
C GLU A 47 35.83 -14.83 -2.32
N SER A 48 35.64 -15.81 -1.43
CA SER A 48 34.34 -16.43 -1.14
C SER A 48 33.32 -15.42 -0.63
N LEU A 49 33.72 -14.55 0.30
CA LEU A 49 32.85 -13.49 0.83
C LEU A 49 32.47 -12.48 -0.26
N ARG A 50 33.42 -12.04 -1.08
CA ARG A 50 33.16 -11.15 -2.23
C ARG A 50 32.23 -11.80 -3.26
N CYS A 51 32.47 -13.07 -3.57
CA CYS A 51 31.62 -13.84 -4.47
C CYS A 51 30.19 -13.96 -3.92
N MET A 52 30.02 -14.12 -2.60
CA MET A 52 28.70 -14.10 -1.96
C MET A 52 28.02 -12.75 -2.17
N TYR A 53 28.67 -11.62 -1.89
CA TYR A 53 28.07 -10.30 -2.12
C TYR A 53 27.66 -10.06 -3.57
N ILE A 54 28.42 -10.59 -4.55
CA ILE A 54 28.04 -10.52 -5.96
C ILE A 54 26.78 -11.36 -6.23
N ALA A 55 26.62 -12.52 -5.60
CA ALA A 55 25.41 -13.34 -5.72
C ALA A 55 24.21 -12.63 -5.07
N GLU A 56 24.40 -11.99 -3.91
CA GLU A 56 23.37 -11.18 -3.25
C GLU A 56 22.90 -10.03 -4.15
N LEU A 57 23.83 -9.28 -4.76
CA LEU A 57 23.51 -8.22 -5.74
C LEU A 57 22.81 -8.77 -6.99
N GLY A 58 23.20 -9.96 -7.46
CA GLY A 58 22.54 -10.61 -8.60
C GLY A 58 21.07 -10.92 -8.29
N ALA A 59 20.78 -11.42 -7.09
CA ALA A 59 19.41 -11.70 -6.65
C ALA A 59 18.58 -10.41 -6.53
N GLU A 60 19.17 -9.33 -6.01
CA GLU A 60 18.53 -8.01 -5.95
C GLU A 60 18.21 -7.47 -7.34
N ARG A 61 19.15 -7.57 -8.30
CA ARG A 61 18.93 -7.17 -9.69
C ARG A 61 17.86 -8.00 -10.38
N ALA A 62 17.80 -9.31 -10.12
CA ALA A 62 16.73 -10.16 -10.64
C ALA A 62 15.37 -9.80 -10.04
N ASN A 63 15.31 -9.49 -8.75
CA ASN A 63 14.09 -9.00 -8.11
C ASN A 63 13.67 -7.64 -8.70
N PHE A 64 14.62 -6.75 -9.00
CA PHE A 64 14.37 -5.49 -9.69
C PHE A 64 13.88 -5.70 -11.13
N ASP A 65 14.44 -6.67 -11.87
CA ASP A 65 13.97 -7.04 -13.21
C ASP A 65 12.53 -7.57 -13.19
N LEU A 66 12.21 -8.43 -12.21
CA LEU A 66 10.83 -8.84 -11.94
C LEU A 66 9.93 -7.65 -11.62
N ASN A 67 10.43 -6.61 -10.92
CA ASN A 67 9.73 -5.34 -10.65
C ASN A 67 9.62 -4.41 -11.87
N LEU A 68 10.28 -4.73 -12.99
CA LEU A 68 10.15 -4.05 -14.27
C LEU A 68 9.38 -4.87 -15.32
N GLY A 69 8.91 -6.07 -14.97
CA GLY A 69 8.05 -6.92 -15.80
C GLY A 69 8.88 -7.91 -16.63
N GLY A 70 10.18 -7.99 -16.33
CA GLY A 70 11.03 -9.06 -16.79
C GLY A 70 10.69 -10.38 -16.11
N ASP A 71 11.48 -11.39 -16.44
CA ASP A 71 11.30 -12.75 -15.94
C ASP A 71 12.27 -13.09 -14.80
N GLY A 72 13.14 -12.16 -14.40
CA GLY A 72 14.15 -12.35 -13.36
C GLY A 72 15.36 -13.20 -13.80
N ASN A 73 15.45 -13.59 -15.08
CA ASN A 73 16.56 -14.35 -15.64
C ASN A 73 17.60 -13.39 -16.24
N LEU A 74 18.69 -13.16 -15.52
CA LEU A 74 19.75 -12.25 -15.92
C LEU A 74 21.00 -13.04 -16.31
N GLY A 75 21.35 -13.00 -17.60
CA GLY A 75 22.50 -13.75 -18.14
C GLY A 75 22.31 -15.26 -18.08
N THR A 76 23.39 -16.00 -18.33
CA THR A 76 23.43 -17.46 -18.23
C THR A 76 24.79 -17.92 -17.73
N GLN A 77 24.93 -19.19 -17.34
CA GLN A 77 26.23 -19.76 -16.97
C GLN A 77 27.31 -19.60 -18.08
N ALA A 78 26.90 -19.55 -19.35
CA ALA A 78 27.80 -19.34 -20.49
C ALA A 78 28.03 -17.85 -20.83
N ALA A 79 27.09 -16.98 -20.45
CA ALA A 79 27.12 -15.54 -20.72
C ALA A 79 26.76 -14.77 -19.44
N LEU A 80 27.75 -14.62 -18.57
CA LEU A 80 27.60 -13.97 -17.26
C LEU A 80 27.39 -12.46 -17.41
N VAL A 81 26.62 -11.86 -16.50
CA VAL A 81 26.48 -10.41 -16.38
C VAL A 81 27.72 -9.85 -15.68
N PRO A 82 28.56 -9.04 -16.36
CA PRO A 82 29.81 -8.56 -15.78
C PRO A 82 29.58 -7.46 -14.73
N LEU A 83 30.43 -7.48 -13.71
CA LEU A 83 30.65 -6.42 -12.73
C LEU A 83 32.15 -6.12 -12.68
N GLU A 84 32.54 -5.01 -12.05
CA GLU A 84 33.96 -4.60 -11.97
C GLU A 84 34.85 -5.68 -11.33
N TYR A 85 34.33 -6.42 -10.36
CA TYR A 85 35.08 -7.39 -9.56
C TYR A 85 34.56 -8.83 -9.65
N GLY A 86 33.81 -9.18 -10.70
CA GLY A 86 33.31 -10.53 -10.91
C GLY A 86 32.13 -10.55 -11.87
N ALA A 87 31.35 -11.62 -11.86
CA ALA A 87 30.15 -11.70 -12.69
C ALA A 87 29.11 -12.59 -12.02
N PHE A 88 27.84 -12.44 -12.40
CA PHE A 88 26.74 -13.26 -11.91
C PHE A 88 25.81 -13.68 -13.04
N TRP A 89 24.94 -14.63 -12.73
CA TRP A 89 23.74 -14.92 -13.52
C TRP A 89 22.62 -15.32 -12.56
N THR A 90 21.38 -15.14 -13.00
CA THR A 90 20.21 -15.53 -12.21
C THR A 90 19.27 -16.42 -13.00
N THR A 91 18.58 -17.29 -12.28
CA THR A 91 17.40 -18.01 -12.77
C THR A 91 16.26 -17.76 -11.82
N ALA A 92 15.10 -17.35 -12.31
CA ALA A 92 13.89 -17.19 -11.52
C ALA A 92 12.82 -18.19 -11.98
N VAL A 93 12.25 -18.92 -11.02
CA VAL A 93 11.20 -19.92 -11.27
C VAL A 93 9.95 -19.51 -10.52
N GLN A 94 8.84 -19.32 -11.23
CA GLN A 94 7.57 -19.00 -10.61
C GLN A 94 6.98 -20.24 -9.92
N ASN A 95 6.62 -20.09 -8.66
CA ASN A 95 5.93 -21.10 -7.86
C ASN A 95 4.41 -21.04 -8.12
N PRO A 96 3.65 -22.12 -7.80
CA PRO A 96 2.19 -22.14 -8.00
C PRO A 96 1.41 -21.05 -7.26
N ASN A 97 1.97 -20.49 -6.18
CA ASN A 97 1.38 -19.39 -5.40
C ASN A 97 1.74 -17.99 -5.94
N GLY A 98 2.33 -17.89 -7.14
CA GLY A 98 2.71 -16.63 -7.77
C GLY A 98 4.02 -16.00 -7.25
N SER A 99 4.67 -16.60 -6.26
CA SER A 99 6.02 -16.22 -5.83
C SER A 99 7.08 -16.67 -6.84
N TYR A 100 8.28 -16.09 -6.78
CA TYR A 100 9.44 -16.53 -7.55
C TYR A 100 10.53 -17.06 -6.64
N LEU A 101 11.13 -18.19 -7.01
CA LEU A 101 12.41 -18.63 -6.46
C LEU A 101 13.52 -18.14 -7.38
N ILE A 102 14.24 -17.11 -6.95
CA ILE A 102 15.41 -16.57 -7.62
C ILE A 102 16.64 -17.31 -7.11
N THR A 103 17.38 -17.95 -8.01
CA THR A 103 18.72 -18.48 -7.74
C THR A 103 19.73 -17.59 -8.44
N SER A 104 20.53 -16.86 -7.68
CA SER A 104 21.65 -16.06 -8.17
C SER A 104 22.95 -16.80 -7.92
N GLN A 105 23.75 -16.96 -8.97
CA GLN A 105 25.06 -17.58 -8.90
C GLN A 105 26.10 -16.56 -9.33
N ALA A 106 27.17 -16.44 -8.55
CA ALA A 106 28.26 -15.53 -8.81
C ALA A 106 29.55 -16.29 -9.02
N ARG A 107 30.43 -15.71 -9.84
CA ARG A 107 31.78 -16.20 -10.09
C ARG A 107 32.80 -15.08 -9.91
N LEU A 108 33.78 -15.35 -9.07
CA LEU A 108 34.97 -14.52 -8.90
C LEU A 108 36.20 -15.43 -8.97
N ASN A 109 37.03 -15.26 -10.00
CA ASN A 109 38.15 -16.15 -10.30
C ASN A 109 37.68 -17.61 -10.46
N GLN A 110 38.14 -18.49 -9.57
CA GLN A 110 37.74 -19.90 -9.51
C GLN A 110 36.67 -20.17 -8.45
N VAL A 111 36.28 -19.17 -7.67
CA VAL A 111 35.26 -19.32 -6.63
C VAL A 111 33.89 -19.07 -7.23
N THR A 112 32.96 -19.98 -6.92
CA THR A 112 31.54 -19.85 -7.24
C THR A 112 30.73 -19.92 -5.96
N ARG A 113 29.73 -19.03 -5.83
CA ARG A 113 28.78 -19.01 -4.71
C ARG A 113 27.37 -18.81 -5.24
N SER A 114 26.39 -19.37 -4.54
CA SER A 114 24.99 -19.20 -4.89
C SER A 114 24.13 -18.74 -3.72
N VAL A 115 23.14 -17.94 -4.06
CA VAL A 115 22.13 -17.38 -3.18
C VAL A 115 20.77 -17.73 -3.76
N GLN A 116 19.89 -18.23 -2.92
CA GLN A 116 18.49 -18.44 -3.27
C GLN A 116 17.61 -17.49 -2.47
N VAL A 117 16.65 -16.89 -3.15
CA VAL A 117 15.74 -15.90 -2.61
C VAL A 117 14.33 -16.22 -3.08
N VAL A 118 13.38 -16.27 -2.14
CA VAL A 118 11.95 -16.34 -2.49
C VAL A 118 11.38 -14.93 -2.48
N THR A 119 10.72 -14.53 -3.56
CA THR A 119 10.12 -13.21 -3.69
C THR A 119 8.64 -13.32 -4.01
N ASN A 120 7.81 -12.48 -3.41
CA ASN A 120 6.36 -12.47 -3.65
C ASN A 120 5.93 -11.12 -4.17
N ALA A 121 4.97 -11.13 -5.10
CA ALA A 121 4.24 -9.93 -5.49
C ALA A 121 3.61 -9.27 -4.25
N VAL A 122 4.17 -8.15 -3.85
CA VAL A 122 3.57 -7.17 -2.96
C VAL A 122 2.46 -6.51 -3.75
N ARG A 123 1.25 -6.97 -3.45
CA ARG A 123 0.04 -6.25 -3.82
C ARG A 123 -0.07 -5.04 -2.89
N THR A 124 -0.37 -3.89 -3.45
CA THR A 124 -0.72 -2.72 -2.65
C THR A 124 -2.19 -2.80 -2.28
N VAL A 125 -2.65 -1.92 -1.40
CA VAL A 125 -4.07 -1.85 -1.02
C VAL A 125 -4.97 -1.61 -2.23
N PHE A 126 -4.47 -0.91 -3.26
CA PHE A 126 -5.23 -0.58 -4.45
C PHE A 126 -5.42 -1.76 -5.40
N ASN A 127 -4.68 -2.86 -5.22
CA ASN A 127 -4.92 -4.11 -5.94
C ASN A 127 -6.11 -4.91 -5.39
N HIS A 128 -6.70 -4.48 -4.27
CA HIS A 128 -7.79 -5.21 -3.61
C HIS A 128 -9.09 -4.42 -3.77
N ALA A 129 -10.19 -5.11 -4.01
CA ALA A 129 -11.52 -4.54 -3.87
C ALA A 129 -11.75 -4.12 -2.41
N LEU A 130 -11.34 -5.00 -1.48
CA LEU A 130 -11.46 -4.80 -0.05
C LEU A 130 -10.15 -5.18 0.65
N PHE A 131 -9.58 -4.25 1.41
CA PHE A 131 -8.39 -4.45 2.23
C PHE A 131 -8.69 -4.05 3.69
N ALA A 132 -8.50 -4.97 4.63
CA ALA A 132 -8.55 -4.70 6.06
C ALA A 132 -7.20 -5.03 6.71
N GLY A 133 -6.43 -4.01 7.10
CA GLY A 133 -5.03 -4.15 7.51
C GLY A 133 -4.81 -4.77 8.90
N ASN A 134 -5.74 -4.55 9.83
CA ASN A 134 -5.63 -4.88 11.25
C ASN A 134 -4.37 -4.26 11.92
N GLU A 135 -4.09 -2.98 11.67
CA GLU A 135 -2.98 -2.24 12.29
C GLU A 135 -2.96 -2.35 13.82
N SER A 136 -4.14 -2.38 14.45
CA SER A 136 -4.28 -2.52 15.91
C SER A 136 -3.82 -3.89 16.45
N LEU A 137 -3.54 -4.85 15.57
CA LEU A 137 -3.18 -6.22 15.90
C LEU A 137 -4.24 -6.94 16.74
N ASP A 138 -5.53 -6.63 16.52
CA ASP A 138 -6.61 -7.32 17.22
C ASP A 138 -6.62 -8.80 16.83
N PRO A 139 -6.34 -9.73 17.77
CA PRO A 139 -6.31 -11.15 17.47
C PRO A 139 -7.69 -11.74 17.17
N ASN A 140 -8.78 -11.02 17.48
CA ASN A 140 -10.14 -11.47 17.28
C ASN A 140 -10.81 -10.80 16.07
N TYR A 141 -10.11 -9.93 15.35
CA TYR A 141 -10.68 -9.28 14.18
C TYR A 141 -11.05 -10.30 13.10
N VAL A 142 -12.29 -10.21 12.62
CA VAL A 142 -12.80 -10.98 11.49
C VAL A 142 -13.48 -10.00 10.54
N LEU A 143 -13.01 -9.98 9.29
CA LEU A 143 -13.74 -9.33 8.21
C LEU A 143 -14.95 -10.19 7.86
N GLU A 144 -16.15 -9.71 8.19
CA GLU A 144 -17.40 -10.44 7.96
C GLU A 144 -18.09 -9.98 6.67
N LEU A 145 -18.19 -10.87 5.69
CA LEU A 145 -19.03 -10.73 4.50
C LEU A 145 -20.19 -11.72 4.61
N GLY A 146 -21.43 -11.23 4.48
CA GLY A 146 -22.59 -12.07 4.78
C GLY A 146 -23.86 -11.65 4.07
N GLY A 147 -25.02 -12.07 4.59
CA GLY A 147 -26.34 -11.74 4.06
C GLY A 147 -27.09 -12.96 3.55
N THR A 148 -28.35 -12.79 3.16
CA THR A 148 -29.20 -13.92 2.74
C THR A 148 -29.61 -13.79 1.28
N ALA A 149 -29.44 -14.87 0.51
CA ALA A 149 -29.84 -14.96 -0.89
C ALA A 149 -29.42 -13.72 -1.71
N ALA A 150 -30.39 -12.96 -2.24
CA ALA A 150 -30.15 -11.77 -3.06
C ALA A 150 -29.49 -10.59 -2.30
N ASN A 151 -29.50 -10.61 -0.96
CA ASN A 151 -28.90 -9.57 -0.12
C ASN A 151 -27.53 -10.00 0.43
N GLY A 152 -26.94 -11.06 -0.11
CA GLY A 152 -25.57 -11.47 0.22
C GLY A 152 -24.56 -10.50 -0.38
N ASP A 153 -23.57 -10.08 0.40
CA ASP A 153 -22.54 -9.16 -0.08
C ASP A 153 -21.81 -9.75 -1.29
N LEU A 154 -21.45 -8.91 -2.25
CA LEU A 154 -20.75 -9.32 -3.45
C LEU A 154 -19.50 -8.48 -3.63
N VAL A 155 -18.33 -9.12 -3.58
CA VAL A 155 -17.06 -8.46 -3.87
C VAL A 155 -16.50 -9.02 -5.17
N THR A 156 -16.31 -8.16 -6.18
CA THR A 156 -15.66 -8.49 -7.45
C THR A 156 -14.26 -7.88 -7.43
N GLY A 157 -13.24 -8.72 -7.29
CA GLY A 157 -11.85 -8.35 -7.06
C GLY A 157 -11.28 -9.00 -5.80
N ASP A 158 -9.99 -8.75 -5.53
CA ASP A 158 -9.28 -9.42 -4.45
C ASP A 158 -9.70 -8.88 -3.06
N VAL A 159 -9.67 -9.76 -2.06
CA VAL A 159 -9.97 -9.44 -0.67
C VAL A 159 -8.79 -9.80 0.21
N TYR A 160 -8.39 -8.88 1.08
CA TYR A 160 -7.38 -9.13 2.12
C TYR A 160 -7.91 -8.80 3.51
N SER A 161 -7.65 -9.71 4.46
CA SER A 161 -7.83 -9.47 5.90
C SER A 161 -6.54 -9.76 6.68
N GLY A 162 -6.15 -8.80 7.51
CA GLY A 162 -5.01 -8.89 8.42
C GLY A 162 -5.20 -9.86 9.60
N GLN A 163 -6.37 -10.49 9.75
CA GLN A 163 -6.60 -11.52 10.77
C GLN A 163 -7.57 -12.62 10.32
N GLY A 164 -8.89 -12.46 10.50
CA GLY A 164 -9.89 -13.45 10.09
C GLY A 164 -10.72 -12.98 8.89
N LEU A 165 -11.27 -13.92 8.13
CA LEU A 165 -12.24 -13.65 7.05
C LEU A 165 -13.40 -14.65 7.17
N ASP A 166 -14.62 -14.17 7.32
CA ASP A 166 -15.82 -15.01 7.24
C ASP A 166 -16.68 -14.59 6.05
N VAL A 167 -16.90 -15.51 5.12
CA VAL A 167 -17.81 -15.31 3.98
C VAL A 167 -18.99 -16.26 4.13
N SER A 168 -20.11 -15.77 4.63
CA SER A 168 -21.25 -16.60 5.04
C SER A 168 -22.56 -16.25 4.34
N GLY A 169 -23.56 -17.13 4.49
CA GLY A 169 -24.89 -16.93 3.91
C GLY A 169 -24.88 -16.91 2.38
N GLY A 170 -25.37 -15.82 1.78
CA GLY A 170 -25.38 -15.58 0.34
C GLY A 170 -24.21 -14.75 -0.18
N ALA A 171 -23.24 -14.39 0.68
CA ALA A 171 -22.12 -13.56 0.27
C ALA A 171 -21.18 -14.31 -0.69
N SER A 172 -20.51 -13.57 -1.57
CA SER A 172 -19.57 -14.12 -2.55
C SER A 172 -18.41 -13.18 -2.82
N VAL A 173 -17.23 -13.78 -2.99
CA VAL A 173 -16.02 -13.10 -3.44
C VAL A 173 -15.62 -13.69 -4.80
N VAL A 174 -15.61 -12.84 -5.82
CA VAL A 174 -15.15 -13.15 -7.18
C VAL A 174 -13.76 -12.56 -7.36
N GLY A 175 -12.75 -13.23 -6.81
CA GLY A 175 -11.36 -12.80 -6.77
C GLY A 175 -10.52 -13.67 -5.84
N GLU A 176 -9.25 -13.32 -5.61
CA GLU A 176 -8.42 -14.01 -4.63
C GLU A 176 -8.72 -13.51 -3.22
N SER A 177 -9.02 -14.44 -2.29
CA SER A 177 -9.11 -14.14 -0.87
C SER A 177 -7.77 -14.45 -0.19
N ARG A 178 -7.24 -13.51 0.60
CA ARG A 178 -5.98 -13.63 1.33
C ARG A 178 -6.19 -13.27 2.80
N VAL A 179 -5.63 -14.07 3.70
CA VAL A 179 -5.86 -13.90 5.14
C VAL A 179 -4.59 -14.23 5.93
N VAL A 180 -4.35 -13.57 7.05
CA VAL A 180 -3.24 -13.92 7.95
C VAL A 180 -3.60 -15.08 8.87
N GLY A 181 -4.81 -15.08 9.40
CA GLY A 181 -5.37 -16.11 10.27
C GLY A 181 -6.23 -17.11 9.52
N ILE A 182 -7.50 -17.22 9.89
CA ILE A 182 -8.41 -18.27 9.42
C ILE A 182 -9.47 -17.65 8.50
N ALA A 183 -9.76 -18.34 7.40
CA ALA A 183 -10.92 -18.05 6.57
C ALA A 183 -12.01 -19.12 6.74
N THR A 184 -13.27 -18.69 6.82
CA THR A 184 -14.47 -19.54 6.83
C THR A 184 -15.39 -19.19 5.66
N GLY A 185 -16.07 -20.20 5.11
CA GLY A 185 -17.05 -20.06 4.04
C GLY A 185 -16.51 -19.66 2.65
N THR A 186 -15.21 -19.39 2.52
CA THR A 186 -14.51 -19.23 1.24
C THR A 186 -13.15 -19.96 1.24
N THR A 187 -12.55 -20.15 0.07
CA THR A 187 -11.14 -20.57 -0.05
C THR A 187 -10.24 -19.35 -0.01
N ALA A 188 -9.34 -19.26 0.96
CA ALA A 188 -8.38 -18.17 1.07
C ALA A 188 -6.93 -18.69 1.18
N THR A 189 -5.99 -17.96 0.58
CA THR A 189 -4.56 -18.19 0.76
C THR A 189 -4.13 -17.60 2.10
N VAL A 190 -3.58 -18.43 2.99
CA VAL A 190 -2.94 -17.95 4.22
C VAL A 190 -1.61 -17.29 3.85
N VAL A 191 -1.44 -16.01 4.22
CA VAL A 191 -0.28 -15.20 3.87
C VAL A 191 0.33 -14.53 5.10
N GLN A 192 1.55 -14.03 4.96
CA GLN A 192 2.12 -13.12 5.96
C GLN A 192 1.38 -11.77 5.92
N PRO A 193 1.39 -11.01 7.05
CA PRO A 193 0.84 -9.66 7.07
C PRO A 193 1.38 -8.83 5.90
N GLN A 194 0.47 -8.22 5.15
CA GLN A 194 0.82 -7.27 4.10
C GLN A 194 1.14 -5.92 4.72
N PRO A 195 2.14 -5.19 4.20
CA PRO A 195 2.41 -3.83 4.67
C PRO A 195 1.22 -2.93 4.38
N ILE A 196 0.78 -2.21 5.41
CA ILE A 196 -0.20 -1.14 5.27
C ILE A 196 0.54 0.06 4.67
N PRO A 197 0.00 0.72 3.63
CA PRO A 197 0.61 1.91 3.06
C PRO A 197 0.77 2.99 4.13
N ASP A 198 1.96 3.57 4.19
CA ASP A 198 2.24 4.71 5.05
C ASP A 198 1.65 5.98 4.44
N ILE A 199 0.33 6.13 4.60
CA ILE A 199 -0.40 7.32 4.14
C ILE A 199 -0.01 8.55 4.96
N ALA A 200 0.31 8.39 6.25
CA ALA A 200 0.88 9.46 7.06
C ALA A 200 2.22 9.95 6.48
N GLY A 201 3.05 9.04 5.98
CA GLY A 201 4.31 9.31 5.29
C GLY A 201 4.19 10.10 3.98
N MET A 202 3.00 10.19 3.38
CA MET A 202 2.75 11.07 2.23
C MET A 202 2.74 12.56 2.62
N ALA A 203 2.61 12.87 3.91
CA ALA A 203 2.69 14.22 4.47
C ALA A 203 1.79 15.24 3.76
N TYR A 204 0.51 14.92 3.55
CA TYR A 204 -0.45 15.78 2.86
C TYR A 204 -0.59 17.18 3.44
N GLU A 205 -0.29 17.40 4.73
CA GLU A 205 -0.22 18.75 5.33
C GLU A 205 0.81 19.65 4.63
N THR A 206 1.84 19.05 4.01
CA THR A 206 2.89 19.76 3.26
C THR A 206 2.87 19.48 1.76
N ASN A 207 2.35 18.32 1.35
CA ASN A 207 2.32 17.86 -0.04
C ASN A 207 0.89 17.88 -0.59
N HIS A 208 0.32 19.07 -0.75
CA HIS A 208 -1.00 19.28 -1.34
C HIS A 208 -0.97 20.47 -2.31
N ASP A 209 -2.00 20.57 -3.15
CA ASP A 209 -2.19 21.71 -4.06
C ASP A 209 -3.11 22.78 -3.45
N VAL A 210 -4.06 22.36 -2.61
CA VAL A 210 -5.06 23.24 -1.97
C VAL A 210 -5.21 22.88 -0.50
N ASP A 211 -4.93 23.83 0.40
CA ASP A 211 -5.27 23.75 1.83
C ASP A 211 -6.66 24.35 2.04
N VAL A 212 -7.68 23.50 2.09
CA VAL A 212 -9.08 23.94 2.16
C VAL A 212 -9.33 24.78 3.41
N ALA A 213 -8.78 24.41 4.57
CA ALA A 213 -9.02 25.16 5.81
C ALA A 213 -8.44 26.58 5.74
N SER A 214 -7.25 26.72 5.15
CA SER A 214 -6.60 28.01 4.93
C SER A 214 -7.39 28.92 3.97
N GLU A 215 -7.90 28.37 2.86
CA GLU A 215 -8.69 29.14 1.88
C GLU A 215 -9.91 29.82 2.52
N PHE A 216 -10.56 29.13 3.48
CA PHE A 216 -11.73 29.64 4.20
C PHE A 216 -11.47 30.87 5.10
N GLY A 217 -10.24 31.34 5.22
CA GLY A 217 -9.92 32.63 5.85
C GLY A 217 -10.56 33.84 5.13
N ALA A 218 -10.91 33.70 3.85
CA ALA A 218 -11.58 34.72 3.04
C ALA A 218 -13.08 34.43 2.79
N ALA A 219 -13.63 33.39 3.43
CA ALA A 219 -15.00 32.97 3.18
C ALA A 219 -16.04 33.99 3.65
N VAL A 220 -17.17 34.03 2.97
CA VAL A 220 -18.34 34.83 3.33
C VAL A 220 -19.45 33.91 3.79
N TYR A 221 -20.12 34.26 4.88
CA TYR A 221 -21.29 33.53 5.34
C TYR A 221 -22.51 33.92 4.50
N SER A 222 -23.04 32.97 3.73
CA SER A 222 -24.13 33.19 2.77
C SER A 222 -25.13 32.03 2.78
N SER A 223 -26.34 32.32 2.32
CA SER A 223 -27.34 31.31 1.96
C SER A 223 -27.34 31.12 0.45
N ASP A 224 -27.70 29.93 -0.01
CA ASP A 224 -27.86 29.59 -1.42
C ASP A 224 -28.91 28.46 -1.58
N ASP A 225 -29.08 27.97 -2.79
CA ASP A 225 -30.06 26.92 -3.12
C ASP A 225 -29.62 25.50 -2.69
N THR A 226 -28.36 25.28 -2.31
CA THR A 226 -27.86 23.98 -1.81
C THR A 226 -28.32 23.69 -0.37
N GLY A 227 -28.80 24.72 0.34
CA GLY A 227 -29.48 24.60 1.64
C GLY A 227 -28.79 25.39 2.75
N GLY A 228 -29.61 25.91 3.67
CA GLY A 228 -29.13 26.62 4.86
C GLY A 228 -28.27 27.85 4.57
N SER A 229 -27.51 28.28 5.58
CA SER A 229 -26.44 29.26 5.44
C SER A 229 -25.11 28.64 5.87
N ALA A 230 -24.05 28.88 5.11
CA ALA A 230 -22.74 28.31 5.33
C ALA A 230 -21.65 29.35 5.04
N TRP A 231 -20.43 29.10 5.49
CA TRP A 231 -19.27 29.82 4.97
C TRP A 231 -18.98 29.31 3.56
N GLN A 232 -18.75 30.23 2.63
CA GLN A 232 -18.57 29.94 1.21
C GLN A 232 -17.41 30.76 0.64
N LEU A 233 -16.71 30.18 -0.32
CA LEU A 233 -15.63 30.84 -1.05
C LEU A 233 -16.12 31.35 -2.40
N PRO A 234 -15.56 32.44 -2.96
CA PRO A 234 -15.92 32.90 -4.29
C PRO A 234 -15.59 31.83 -5.34
N ALA A 235 -16.36 31.78 -6.44
CA ALA A 235 -16.19 30.82 -7.54
C ALA A 235 -14.76 30.77 -8.13
N THR A 236 -14.00 31.87 -7.99
CA THR A 236 -12.60 31.94 -8.45
C THR A 236 -11.62 31.21 -7.54
N ASN A 237 -12.04 30.76 -6.36
CA ASN A 237 -11.18 30.04 -5.41
C ASN A 237 -11.13 28.55 -5.76
N PRO A 238 -9.97 27.87 -5.70
CA PRO A 238 -9.89 26.43 -5.96
C PRO A 238 -10.73 25.56 -5.03
N ALA A 239 -11.03 26.01 -3.81
CA ALA A 239 -11.86 25.32 -2.83
C ALA A 239 -13.34 25.77 -2.82
N HIS A 240 -13.83 26.44 -3.88
CA HIS A 240 -15.22 26.92 -3.95
C HIS A 240 -16.27 25.81 -3.91
N VAL A 241 -15.90 24.58 -4.26
CA VAL A 241 -16.76 23.38 -4.21
C VAL A 241 -17.05 22.90 -2.79
N PHE A 242 -16.52 23.58 -1.77
CA PHE A 242 -16.79 23.26 -0.37
C PHE A 242 -17.65 24.34 0.28
N ARG A 243 -18.53 23.90 1.17
CA ARG A 243 -19.26 24.76 2.12
C ARG A 243 -18.91 24.34 3.53
N LYS A 244 -18.61 25.30 4.41
CA LYS A 244 -18.20 25.00 5.79
C LYS A 244 -19.30 25.29 6.78
N ASN A 245 -19.59 24.29 7.63
CA ASN A 245 -20.55 24.32 8.73
C ASN A 245 -21.94 24.87 8.32
N PRO A 246 -22.65 24.24 7.36
CA PRO A 246 -23.99 24.64 6.97
C PRO A 246 -24.98 24.57 8.15
N SER A 247 -25.75 25.64 8.35
CA SER A 247 -26.61 25.82 9.53
C SER A 247 -27.74 24.79 9.65
N ASP A 248 -28.17 24.25 8.51
CA ASP A 248 -29.22 23.24 8.38
C ASP A 248 -28.69 21.80 8.47
N ARG A 249 -27.40 21.61 8.80
CA ARG A 249 -26.80 20.31 9.18
C ARG A 249 -26.21 20.26 10.59
N SER A 250 -26.55 21.24 11.41
CA SER A 250 -25.98 21.35 12.76
C SER A 250 -26.31 20.17 13.67
N SER A 251 -27.39 19.43 13.41
CA SER A 251 -27.76 18.23 14.19
C SER A 251 -26.82 17.07 13.90
N GLU A 252 -26.51 16.85 12.62
CA GLU A 252 -25.67 15.78 12.11
C GLU A 252 -24.22 15.98 12.52
N THR A 253 -23.76 17.24 12.53
CA THR A 253 -22.39 17.61 12.89
C THR A 253 -22.19 17.90 14.36
N SER A 254 -23.24 17.97 15.19
CA SER A 254 -23.13 18.38 16.60
C SER A 254 -22.17 17.53 17.46
N GLY A 255 -21.84 16.31 17.03
CA GLY A 255 -20.91 15.40 17.70
C GLY A 255 -19.47 15.46 17.20
N THR A 256 -19.18 16.19 16.13
CA THR A 256 -17.82 16.32 15.60
C THR A 256 -16.99 17.30 16.41
N VAL A 257 -15.66 17.09 16.41
CA VAL A 257 -14.70 17.95 17.15
C VAL A 257 -14.12 19.05 16.26
N LYS A 258 -14.06 18.83 14.94
CA LYS A 258 -13.44 19.72 13.95
C LYS A 258 -14.49 20.41 13.09
N ASP A 259 -14.04 21.40 12.31
CA ASP A 259 -14.84 21.99 11.25
C ASP A 259 -15.29 20.93 10.23
N ASP A 260 -16.52 21.10 9.74
CA ASP A 260 -17.17 20.19 8.80
C ASP A 260 -17.30 20.86 7.43
N TYR A 261 -16.66 20.25 6.44
CA TYR A 261 -16.65 20.69 5.06
C TYR A 261 -17.55 19.79 4.23
N PHE A 262 -18.56 20.36 3.58
CA PHE A 262 -19.50 19.68 2.72
C PHE A 262 -19.08 19.87 1.27
N LEU A 263 -19.03 18.78 0.51
CA LEU A 263 -18.78 18.83 -0.93
C LEU A 263 -20.06 19.30 -1.63
N GLU A 264 -20.22 20.61 -1.75
CA GLU A 264 -21.41 21.26 -2.31
C GLU A 264 -20.94 22.48 -3.09
N ASP A 265 -21.15 22.48 -4.41
CA ASP A 265 -20.77 23.61 -5.26
C ASP A 265 -21.93 24.63 -5.33
N PRO A 266 -21.83 25.79 -4.65
CA PRO A 266 -22.93 26.76 -4.61
C PRO A 266 -23.13 27.51 -5.94
N TYR A 267 -22.24 27.29 -6.93
CA TYR A 267 -22.29 27.92 -8.24
C TYR A 267 -22.91 27.03 -9.31
N GLU A 268 -23.17 25.77 -8.97
CA GLU A 268 -23.86 24.84 -9.85
C GLU A 268 -25.35 24.78 -9.52
N PRO A 269 -26.21 24.55 -10.53
CA PRO A 269 -27.62 24.29 -10.28
C PRO A 269 -27.80 23.07 -9.38
N VAL A 270 -28.64 23.23 -8.37
CA VAL A 270 -28.97 22.15 -7.44
C VAL A 270 -29.97 21.20 -8.10
N GLY A 271 -29.49 19.98 -8.38
CA GLY A 271 -30.34 18.90 -8.87
C GLY A 271 -31.22 18.31 -7.76
N HIS A 272 -32.25 17.57 -8.16
CA HIS A 272 -33.08 16.77 -7.26
C HIS A 272 -33.16 15.33 -7.78
N ASP A 273 -32.36 14.42 -7.21
CA ASP A 273 -32.29 13.01 -7.62
C ASP A 273 -32.96 12.08 -6.59
N PRO A 274 -34.31 12.06 -6.51
CA PRO A 274 -35.03 11.21 -5.56
C PRO A 274 -34.88 9.71 -5.88
N ASN A 275 -34.37 9.36 -7.06
CA ASN A 275 -34.13 7.98 -7.48
C ASN A 275 -32.71 7.51 -7.17
N GLN A 276 -31.81 8.40 -6.73
CA GLN A 276 -30.44 8.07 -6.32
C GLN A 276 -29.63 7.34 -7.43
N ASP A 277 -29.96 7.63 -8.69
CA ASP A 277 -29.35 7.01 -9.87
C ASP A 277 -28.37 7.94 -10.61
N GLY A 278 -28.22 9.17 -10.11
CA GLY A 278 -27.42 10.24 -10.68
C GLY A 278 -28.07 10.86 -11.92
N SER A 279 -29.38 10.72 -12.14
CA SER A 279 -30.04 11.33 -13.30
C SER A 279 -30.16 12.85 -13.19
N ASP A 280 -30.33 13.38 -11.97
CA ASP A 280 -30.38 14.82 -11.68
C ASP A 280 -29.53 15.19 -10.44
N PRO A 281 -28.19 14.98 -10.51
CA PRO A 281 -27.31 15.14 -9.36
C PRO A 281 -26.99 16.61 -9.09
N LEU A 282 -26.47 16.90 -7.89
CA LEU A 282 -25.68 18.11 -7.68
C LEU A 282 -24.35 17.97 -8.44
N TRP A 283 -24.13 18.86 -9.41
CA TRP A 283 -22.87 18.89 -10.13
C TRP A 283 -21.78 19.53 -9.27
N ILE A 284 -20.60 18.93 -9.28
CA ILE A 284 -19.41 19.49 -8.64
C ILE A 284 -18.43 19.87 -9.74
N SER A 285 -18.18 21.17 -9.89
CA SER A 285 -17.30 21.71 -10.93
C SER A 285 -15.99 22.18 -10.31
N PHE A 286 -14.85 21.62 -10.75
CA PHE A 286 -13.55 22.11 -10.30
C PHE A 286 -12.99 23.23 -11.21
N GLU A 287 -13.83 23.87 -12.03
CA GLU A 287 -13.45 25.00 -12.86
C GLU A 287 -13.46 26.30 -12.04
N THR A 288 -12.33 27.00 -11.94
CA THR A 288 -12.22 28.25 -11.15
C THR A 288 -12.32 29.51 -12.01
N GLY A 289 -12.49 29.35 -13.32
CA GLY A 289 -12.60 30.45 -14.27
C GLY A 289 -12.13 30.05 -15.67
N PRO A 290 -12.16 30.98 -16.64
CA PRO A 290 -11.79 30.69 -18.01
C PRO A 290 -10.33 30.20 -18.13
N GLY A 291 -10.16 28.91 -18.40
CA GLY A 291 -8.85 28.29 -18.63
C GLY A 291 -8.08 27.91 -17.35
N GLU A 292 -8.65 28.14 -16.17
CA GLU A 292 -8.11 27.65 -14.91
C GLU A 292 -8.94 26.49 -14.40
N THR A 293 -8.29 25.35 -14.21
CA THR A 293 -8.93 24.14 -13.74
C THR A 293 -8.25 23.62 -12.48
N SER A 294 -9.06 23.16 -11.52
CA SER A 294 -8.61 22.45 -10.34
C SER A 294 -8.73 20.93 -10.46
N HIS A 295 -8.77 20.42 -11.71
CA HIS A 295 -8.55 19.00 -12.00
C HIS A 295 -7.09 18.62 -11.75
N ASP A 296 -6.83 17.33 -11.50
CA ASP A 296 -5.48 16.81 -11.22
C ASP A 296 -4.84 17.45 -9.97
N LYS A 297 -5.64 17.65 -8.90
CA LYS A 297 -5.17 18.24 -7.63
C LYS A 297 -5.40 17.38 -6.38
N VAL A 298 -4.59 17.64 -5.36
CA VAL A 298 -4.76 17.18 -3.98
C VAL A 298 -5.35 18.30 -3.12
N PHE A 299 -6.53 18.06 -2.59
CA PHE A 299 -7.20 18.90 -1.60
C PHE A 299 -6.93 18.34 -0.21
N TYR A 300 -6.18 19.10 0.59
CA TYR A 300 -5.96 18.80 2.00
C TYR A 300 -7.03 19.50 2.86
N ILE A 301 -7.68 18.73 3.73
CA ILE A 301 -8.75 19.21 4.60
C ILE A 301 -8.37 18.89 6.05
N ASP A 302 -8.03 19.91 6.83
CA ASP A 302 -7.91 19.80 8.29
C ASP A 302 -9.30 19.96 8.93
N GLY A 303 -10.04 18.86 8.99
CA GLY A 303 -11.45 18.84 9.35
C GLY A 303 -12.10 17.51 9.04
N ASN A 304 -13.42 17.50 8.96
CA ASN A 304 -14.17 16.38 8.40
C ASN A 304 -14.70 16.73 7.00
N LEU A 305 -14.86 15.72 6.16
CA LEU A 305 -15.48 15.85 4.84
C LEU A 305 -16.83 15.13 4.83
N TRP A 306 -17.84 15.82 4.30
CA TRP A 306 -19.21 15.32 4.18
C TRP A 306 -19.62 15.29 2.72
N LEU A 307 -20.01 14.11 2.24
CA LEU A 307 -20.69 13.94 0.96
C LEU A 307 -22.17 13.79 1.26
N HIS A 308 -22.82 14.94 1.39
CA HIS A 308 -24.20 15.03 1.79
C HIS A 308 -24.85 16.30 1.24
N SER A 309 -26.03 16.16 0.64
CA SER A 309 -26.88 17.23 0.14
C SER A 309 -28.36 16.83 0.25
N TYR A 310 -29.12 17.47 1.15
CA TYR A 310 -30.58 17.26 1.28
C TYR A 310 -31.37 17.44 -0.01
N PRO A 311 -31.09 18.44 -0.85
CA PRO A 311 -31.88 18.59 -2.07
C PRO A 311 -31.55 17.51 -3.12
N ALA A 312 -30.29 17.06 -3.21
CA ALA A 312 -29.83 16.27 -4.34
C ALA A 312 -29.74 14.76 -4.08
N PHE A 313 -29.30 14.29 -2.91
CA PHE A 313 -29.00 12.88 -2.59
C PHE A 313 -27.90 12.21 -3.46
N SER A 314 -27.43 12.89 -4.50
CA SER A 314 -26.44 12.40 -5.43
C SER A 314 -25.56 13.55 -5.90
N LEU A 315 -24.25 13.31 -5.91
CA LEU A 315 -23.23 14.22 -6.41
C LEU A 315 -22.62 13.63 -7.68
N ARG A 316 -22.32 14.47 -8.67
CA ARG A 316 -21.59 14.04 -9.86
C ARG A 316 -20.52 15.05 -10.23
N ILE A 317 -19.32 14.56 -10.49
CA ILE A 317 -18.24 15.42 -10.96
C ILE A 317 -18.52 15.86 -12.40
N ARG A 318 -18.34 17.15 -12.68
CA ARG A 318 -18.49 17.67 -14.04
C ARG A 318 -17.39 17.07 -14.95
N PRO A 319 -17.75 16.49 -16.11
CA PRO A 319 -16.78 15.90 -17.02
C PRO A 319 -15.88 16.96 -17.64
N THR A 320 -14.63 16.59 -17.91
CA THR A 320 -13.63 17.48 -18.52
C THR A 320 -12.94 16.75 -19.66
N ALA A 321 -12.30 17.48 -20.58
CA ALA A 321 -11.66 16.87 -21.76
C ALA A 321 -10.52 15.88 -21.41
N GLY A 322 -9.95 15.95 -20.20
CA GLY A 322 -8.88 15.08 -19.72
C GLY A 322 -9.26 14.17 -18.54
N GLY A 323 -10.53 14.18 -18.14
CA GLY A 323 -11.01 13.58 -16.90
C GLY A 323 -10.70 14.43 -15.66
N SER A 324 -11.51 14.26 -14.63
CA SER A 324 -11.30 14.82 -13.30
C SER A 324 -10.62 13.79 -12.40
N LYS A 325 -9.33 14.01 -12.08
CA LYS A 325 -8.57 13.20 -11.14
C LYS A 325 -8.29 13.98 -9.87
N ILE A 326 -9.00 13.67 -8.80
CA ILE A 326 -8.99 14.47 -7.56
C ILE A 326 -8.67 13.57 -6.37
N THR A 327 -7.85 14.07 -5.45
CA THR A 327 -7.66 13.46 -4.13
C THR A 327 -8.15 14.40 -3.04
N PHE A 328 -9.01 13.90 -2.18
CA PHE A 328 -9.38 14.54 -0.92
C PHE A 328 -8.65 13.84 0.22
N ALA A 329 -7.65 14.50 0.79
CA ALA A 329 -6.90 14.03 1.96
C ALA A 329 -7.39 14.75 3.21
N VAL A 330 -8.08 14.03 4.09
CA VAL A 330 -8.85 14.59 5.20
C VAL A 330 -8.21 14.18 6.52
N ARG A 331 -7.64 15.14 7.26
CA ARG A 331 -7.13 14.92 8.62
C ARG A 331 -8.29 14.95 9.62
N GLY A 332 -9.10 13.90 9.59
CA GLY A 332 -10.35 13.77 10.34
C GLY A 332 -11.14 12.59 9.79
N ASN A 333 -12.47 12.70 9.78
CA ASN A 333 -13.35 11.65 9.25
C ASN A 333 -13.96 12.06 7.91
N ILE A 334 -14.33 11.06 7.11
CA ILE A 334 -15.13 11.26 5.89
C ILE A 334 -16.48 10.58 6.10
N TYR A 335 -17.57 11.32 5.87
CA TYR A 335 -18.95 10.84 6.00
C TYR A 335 -19.59 10.78 4.61
N LEU A 336 -20.05 9.60 4.24
CA LEU A 336 -20.61 9.30 2.92
C LEU A 336 -22.11 9.06 3.05
N SER A 337 -22.88 10.12 3.20
CA SER A 337 -24.34 10.04 3.34
C SER A 337 -25.04 9.80 2.02
N ASP A 338 -24.49 10.32 0.93
CA ASP A 338 -25.13 10.41 -0.37
C ASP A 338 -24.23 9.89 -1.50
N ASN A 339 -24.81 9.73 -2.69
CA ASN A 339 -24.13 9.07 -3.81
C ASN A 339 -23.04 9.94 -4.43
N LEU A 340 -22.01 9.31 -4.98
CA LEU A 340 -20.99 9.98 -5.77
C LEU A 340 -20.76 9.26 -7.09
N PHE A 341 -20.90 9.99 -8.19
CA PHE A 341 -20.71 9.50 -9.55
C PHE A 341 -19.56 10.22 -10.26
N TYR A 342 -18.86 9.46 -11.11
CA TYR A 342 -18.01 10.01 -12.15
C TYR A 342 -18.85 10.73 -13.22
N GLY A 343 -18.29 11.79 -13.79
CA GLY A 343 -18.83 12.42 -14.99
C GLY A 343 -18.46 11.61 -16.24
N ASP A 344 -17.20 11.18 -16.33
CA ASP A 344 -16.68 10.24 -17.30
C ASP A 344 -16.10 9.00 -16.59
N PRO A 345 -16.77 7.83 -16.65
CA PRO A 345 -16.32 6.63 -15.95
C PRO A 345 -15.02 6.02 -16.51
N ILE A 346 -14.51 6.52 -17.64
CA ILE A 346 -13.26 6.07 -18.26
C ILE A 346 -12.10 6.96 -17.80
N LEU A 347 -12.30 8.27 -17.74
CA LEU A 347 -11.24 9.25 -17.50
C LEU A 347 -11.18 9.77 -16.06
N ASP A 348 -12.30 9.78 -15.35
CA ASP A 348 -12.36 10.32 -13.99
C ASP A 348 -11.86 9.32 -12.95
N GLY A 349 -11.30 9.87 -11.86
CA GLY A 349 -10.86 9.13 -10.69
C GLY A 349 -10.89 10.01 -9.46
N ILE A 350 -11.57 9.56 -8.41
CA ILE A 350 -11.65 10.29 -7.14
C ILE A 350 -11.02 9.42 -6.08
N ALA A 351 -10.15 10.01 -5.27
CA ALA A 351 -9.62 9.37 -4.08
C ALA A 351 -10.10 10.07 -2.81
N LEU A 352 -10.59 9.28 -1.87
CA LEU A 352 -11.03 9.72 -0.55
C LEU A 352 -10.09 9.10 0.48
N ILE A 353 -9.29 9.92 1.14
CA ILE A 353 -8.24 9.47 2.06
C ILE A 353 -8.51 10.09 3.42
N ALA A 354 -8.95 9.30 4.39
CA ALA A 354 -9.07 9.72 5.78
C ALA A 354 -7.75 9.44 6.51
N VAL A 355 -7.16 10.49 7.08
CA VAL A 355 -5.87 10.49 7.79
C VAL A 355 -6.14 10.68 9.28
N LYS A 356 -5.47 9.90 10.12
CA LYS A 356 -5.59 10.02 11.59
C LYS A 356 -5.08 11.38 12.03
N ASP A 357 -5.81 11.98 12.95
CA ASP A 357 -5.31 13.08 13.75
C ASP A 357 -5.00 12.59 15.16
N ALA A 358 -3.73 12.63 15.54
CA ALA A 358 -3.29 12.25 16.88
C ALA A 358 -3.98 13.05 18.01
N ALA A 359 -4.52 14.24 17.71
CA ALA A 359 -5.27 15.06 18.66
C ALA A 359 -6.75 14.65 18.83
N VAL A 360 -7.30 13.86 17.90
CA VAL A 360 -8.72 13.47 17.88
C VAL A 360 -8.81 11.94 17.89
N PRO A 361 -9.17 11.30 19.02
CA PRO A 361 -9.18 9.84 19.15
C PRO A 361 -10.03 9.11 18.11
N ASP A 362 -11.16 9.70 17.69
CA ASP A 362 -12.00 9.19 16.61
C ASP A 362 -11.75 9.98 15.32
N SER A 363 -10.67 9.65 14.63
CA SER A 363 -10.27 10.26 13.36
C SER A 363 -9.64 9.22 12.42
N GLY A 364 -9.50 9.58 11.14
CA GLY A 364 -8.97 8.69 10.11
C GLY A 364 -9.97 7.61 9.68
N ASN A 365 -11.27 7.78 9.99
CA ASN A 365 -12.31 6.84 9.60
C ASN A 365 -13.05 7.30 8.34
N ILE A 366 -13.61 6.33 7.62
CA ILE A 366 -14.61 6.57 6.59
C ILE A 366 -15.92 5.91 7.02
N TYR A 367 -16.97 6.71 7.09
CA TYR A 367 -18.32 6.31 7.48
C TYR A 367 -19.23 6.18 6.26
N PHE A 368 -19.89 5.04 6.11
CA PHE A 368 -21.03 4.91 5.20
C PHE A 368 -22.29 5.36 5.94
N GLY A 369 -22.93 6.41 5.43
CA GLY A 369 -23.99 7.19 6.07
C GLY A 369 -23.49 8.26 7.02
N ASP A 370 -24.44 9.04 7.53
CA ASP A 370 -24.29 9.86 8.71
C ASP A 370 -25.09 9.28 9.90
N PRO A 371 -24.90 9.81 11.13
CA PRO A 371 -25.59 9.30 12.31
C PRO A 371 -27.12 9.45 12.30
N ALA A 372 -27.69 10.32 11.45
CA ALA A 372 -29.12 10.63 11.43
C ALA A 372 -29.84 10.06 10.19
N PHE A 373 -29.18 10.05 9.05
CA PHE A 373 -29.67 9.67 7.75
C PHE A 373 -28.59 8.97 6.93
N GLY A 374 -29.01 8.27 5.90
CA GLY A 374 -28.10 8.01 4.81
C GLY A 374 -28.83 7.39 3.63
N THR A 375 -28.61 8.03 2.50
CA THR A 375 -29.16 7.65 1.21
C THR A 375 -28.10 7.05 0.28
N LEU A 376 -26.94 6.73 0.84
CA LEU A 376 -25.86 6.13 0.10
C LEU A 376 -26.30 4.79 -0.48
N GLU A 377 -26.32 4.74 -1.81
CA GLU A 377 -26.49 3.53 -2.60
C GLU A 377 -25.33 3.29 -3.57
N LYS A 378 -24.64 4.34 -4.03
CA LYS A 378 -23.60 4.26 -5.05
C LYS A 378 -22.43 5.20 -4.75
N MET A 379 -21.23 4.64 -4.66
CA MET A 379 -19.99 5.37 -4.40
C MET A 379 -18.93 5.02 -5.44
N TYR A 380 -18.56 5.97 -6.29
CA TYR A 380 -17.50 5.78 -7.29
C TYR A 380 -16.24 6.50 -6.82
N ALA A 381 -15.37 5.78 -6.11
CA ALA A 381 -14.14 6.33 -5.55
C ALA A 381 -13.15 5.24 -5.13
N TYR A 382 -11.86 5.60 -5.15
CA TYR A 382 -10.81 4.88 -4.45
C TYR A 382 -10.76 5.40 -3.01
N MET A 383 -11.09 4.56 -2.04
CA MET A 383 -11.23 5.00 -0.66
C MET A 383 -10.20 4.32 0.25
N TYR A 384 -9.56 5.12 1.08
CA TYR A 384 -8.61 4.68 2.09
C TYR A 384 -8.90 5.33 3.44
N ALA A 385 -9.18 4.52 4.45
CA ALA A 385 -9.26 4.95 5.85
C ALA A 385 -7.97 4.53 6.56
N GLU A 386 -7.21 5.47 7.12
CA GLU A 386 -6.03 5.11 7.93
C GLU A 386 -6.43 4.34 9.19
N ASN A 387 -7.61 4.63 9.73
CA ASN A 387 -8.23 3.86 10.80
C ASN A 387 -9.23 2.85 10.22
N ASP A 388 -10.53 3.09 10.42
CA ASP A 388 -11.56 2.10 10.11
C ASP A 388 -12.50 2.57 8.99
N PHE A 389 -13.00 1.61 8.22
CA PHE A 389 -14.29 1.76 7.54
C PHE A 389 -15.38 1.35 8.51
N LYS A 390 -16.36 2.24 8.73
CA LYS A 390 -17.48 1.98 9.62
C LYS A 390 -18.79 2.17 8.87
N ASP A 391 -19.66 1.19 9.03
CA ASP A 391 -20.99 1.24 8.46
C ASP A 391 -21.99 1.71 9.52
N GLN A 392 -22.54 2.92 9.37
CA GLN A 392 -23.50 3.51 10.32
C GLN A 392 -24.95 3.51 9.79
N ASN A 393 -25.17 3.21 8.51
CA ASN A 393 -26.41 3.59 7.82
C ASN A 393 -27.48 2.49 7.67
N LEU A 394 -27.20 1.23 8.00
CA LEU A 394 -28.01 0.14 7.43
C LEU A 394 -29.18 -0.34 8.29
N GLY A 395 -29.51 0.42 9.33
CA GLY A 395 -30.81 0.34 10.00
C GLY A 395 -31.80 1.40 9.52
N THR A 396 -31.35 2.38 8.72
CA THR A 396 -32.14 3.54 8.32
C THR A 396 -32.99 3.19 7.11
N VAL A 397 -34.27 3.59 7.14
CA VAL A 397 -35.20 3.37 6.02
C VAL A 397 -34.69 4.13 4.79
N GLY A 398 -34.26 3.43 3.74
CA GLY A 398 -33.89 4.08 2.47
C GLY A 398 -32.82 3.36 1.67
N SER A 399 -31.74 2.86 2.30
CA SER A 399 -30.65 2.21 1.57
C SER A 399 -30.85 0.69 1.52
N SER A 400 -31.16 0.15 0.34
CA SER A 400 -31.33 -1.29 0.15
C SER A 400 -30.03 -2.02 -0.23
N GLN A 401 -29.06 -1.26 -0.75
CA GLN A 401 -27.77 -1.74 -1.23
C GLN A 401 -26.77 -0.58 -1.19
N VAL A 402 -25.50 -0.87 -0.85
CA VAL A 402 -24.37 0.04 -1.06
C VAL A 402 -23.48 -0.58 -2.13
N TYR A 403 -23.42 0.04 -3.29
CA TYR A 403 -22.58 -0.33 -4.41
C TYR A 403 -21.37 0.60 -4.47
N VAL A 404 -20.17 0.03 -4.40
CA VAL A 404 -18.90 0.74 -4.49
C VAL A 404 -18.21 0.33 -5.78
N LYS A 405 -17.86 1.30 -6.62
CA LYS A 405 -16.96 1.09 -7.76
C LYS A 405 -15.62 1.76 -7.48
N GLY A 406 -14.59 0.96 -7.25
CA GLY A 406 -13.28 1.44 -6.81
C GLY A 406 -12.61 0.49 -5.83
N THR A 407 -12.13 1.02 -4.71
CA THR A 407 -11.46 0.23 -3.66
C THR A 407 -11.93 0.67 -2.28
N MET A 408 -12.07 -0.27 -1.34
CA MET A 408 -12.30 0.00 0.07
C MET A 408 -11.11 -0.52 0.89
N SER A 409 -10.27 0.37 1.39
CA SER A 409 -9.05 -0.02 2.12
C SER A 409 -8.98 0.62 3.50
N ALA A 410 -9.00 -0.17 4.57
CA ALA A 410 -8.74 0.29 5.93
C ALA A 410 -7.33 -0.13 6.38
N GLY A 411 -6.60 0.80 7.00
CA GLY A 411 -5.38 0.49 7.74
C GLY A 411 -5.67 -0.43 8.92
N ASN A 412 -6.77 -0.18 9.64
CA ASN A 412 -7.20 -1.02 10.75
C ASN A 412 -8.35 -1.97 10.35
N HIS A 413 -9.61 -1.63 10.64
CA HIS A 413 -10.73 -2.55 10.43
C HIS A 413 -11.67 -2.08 9.32
N VAL A 414 -12.20 -3.04 8.58
CA VAL A 414 -13.44 -2.83 7.81
C VAL A 414 -14.57 -3.40 8.65
N ASP A 415 -15.22 -2.52 9.40
CA ASP A 415 -16.26 -2.81 10.38
C ASP A 415 -17.64 -2.56 9.78
N ILE A 416 -18.10 -3.59 9.09
CA ILE A 416 -19.44 -3.64 8.55
C ILE A 416 -20.35 -4.22 9.65
N GLN A 417 -20.65 -3.42 10.68
CA GLN A 417 -21.45 -3.85 11.83
C GLN A 417 -22.90 -4.15 11.41
N ARG A 418 -23.18 -5.39 10.99
CA ARG A 418 -24.51 -5.80 10.55
C ARG A 418 -25.00 -6.99 11.38
N PRO A 419 -25.99 -6.82 12.28
CA PRO A 419 -26.59 -7.95 12.98
C PRO A 419 -27.17 -8.94 11.96
N THR A 420 -27.14 -10.24 12.30
CA THR A 420 -27.53 -11.38 11.45
C THR A 420 -29.05 -11.48 11.13
N GLY A 421 -29.77 -10.36 11.03
CA GLY A 421 -31.22 -10.27 10.87
C GLY A 421 -31.74 -9.93 9.47
N LEU A 422 -33.07 -10.04 9.30
CA LEU A 422 -33.80 -9.58 8.11
C LEU A 422 -33.75 -8.05 8.06
N GLY A 423 -33.09 -7.49 7.05
CA GLY A 423 -32.88 -6.03 6.91
C GLY A 423 -31.47 -5.60 6.50
N ARG A 424 -30.56 -6.54 6.22
CA ARG A 424 -29.21 -6.23 5.73
C ARG A 424 -29.26 -5.60 4.33
N SER A 425 -28.79 -4.36 4.19
CA SER A 425 -28.48 -3.80 2.88
C SER A 425 -27.26 -4.51 2.32
N GLN A 426 -27.32 -4.87 1.05
CA GLN A 426 -26.24 -5.61 0.39
C GLN A 426 -25.03 -4.69 0.19
N LEU A 427 -23.82 -5.12 0.57
CA LEU A 427 -22.60 -4.45 0.10
C LEU A 427 -22.17 -5.07 -1.22
N VAL A 428 -22.05 -4.27 -2.26
CA VAL A 428 -21.44 -4.68 -3.52
C VAL A 428 -20.18 -3.86 -3.74
N VAL A 429 -19.03 -4.50 -3.88
CA VAL A 429 -17.77 -3.82 -4.19
C VAL A 429 -17.26 -4.34 -5.51
N GLU A 430 -17.19 -3.47 -6.52
CA GLU A 430 -16.60 -3.75 -7.82
C GLU A 430 -15.24 -3.05 -7.90
N HIS A 431 -14.17 -3.85 -7.98
CA HIS A 431 -12.82 -3.33 -8.11
C HIS A 431 -12.66 -2.55 -9.41
N ASP A 432 -12.14 -1.33 -9.30
CA ASP A 432 -11.71 -0.54 -10.46
C ASP A 432 -10.20 -0.73 -10.67
N PRO A 433 -9.78 -1.55 -11.65
CA PRO A 433 -8.37 -1.90 -11.82
C PRO A 433 -7.52 -0.75 -12.35
N ARG A 434 -8.11 0.35 -12.84
CA ARG A 434 -7.38 1.42 -13.53
C ARG A 434 -6.27 2.03 -12.68
N LEU A 435 -6.47 2.12 -11.36
CA LEU A 435 -5.43 2.64 -10.46
C LEU A 435 -4.34 1.59 -10.22
N ALA A 436 -4.71 0.32 -10.10
CA ALA A 436 -3.79 -0.79 -9.86
C ALA A 436 -2.92 -1.11 -11.09
N ASP A 437 -3.47 -0.96 -12.30
CA ASP A 437 -2.76 -1.17 -13.56
C ASP A 437 -2.11 0.12 -14.11
N GLY A 438 -2.35 1.26 -13.45
CA GLY A 438 -1.79 2.56 -13.83
C GLY A 438 -2.44 3.21 -15.08
N THR A 439 -3.55 2.67 -15.58
CA THR A 439 -4.37 3.31 -16.63
C THR A 439 -4.89 4.68 -16.19
N ILE A 440 -5.18 4.84 -14.89
CA ILE A 440 -5.44 6.14 -14.27
C ILE A 440 -4.38 6.45 -13.22
N GLN A 441 -3.94 7.71 -13.21
CA GLN A 441 -3.05 8.25 -12.19
C GLN A 441 -3.80 9.35 -11.47
N ILE A 442 -3.99 9.18 -10.16
CA ILE A 442 -4.65 10.16 -9.31
C ILE A 442 -3.57 10.85 -8.47
N PRO A 443 -3.51 12.19 -8.44
CA PRO A 443 -2.48 12.93 -7.72
C PRO A 443 -2.51 12.61 -6.22
N GLY A 444 -1.36 12.64 -5.54
CA GLY A 444 -1.30 12.40 -4.11
C GLY A 444 -1.40 10.94 -3.67
N ILE A 445 -1.75 10.00 -4.55
CA ILE A 445 -1.69 8.57 -4.24
C ILE A 445 -0.29 8.02 -4.63
N PRO A 446 0.31 7.09 -3.87
CA PRO A 446 1.57 6.47 -4.26
C PRO A 446 1.47 5.92 -5.69
N ASN A 447 2.33 6.41 -6.59
CA ASN A 447 2.35 6.02 -8.00
C ASN A 447 2.40 4.49 -8.13
N GLN A 448 1.26 3.92 -8.52
CA GLN A 448 1.11 2.51 -8.90
C GLN A 448 1.60 2.26 -10.33
N GLY A 449 2.18 3.27 -10.99
CA GLY A 449 2.50 3.36 -12.42
C GLY A 449 3.52 2.37 -12.97
N SER A 450 3.70 1.24 -12.32
CA SER A 450 4.25 0.05 -12.94
C SER A 450 3.20 -1.03 -12.74
N THR A 451 2.58 -1.49 -13.83
CA THR A 451 1.80 -2.75 -13.92
C THR A 451 2.55 -3.98 -13.39
N ILE A 452 3.78 -3.77 -12.96
CA ILE A 452 4.67 -4.78 -12.50
C ILE A 452 4.50 -4.93 -10.99
N ALA A 453 4.14 -6.14 -10.60
CA ALA A 453 4.17 -6.58 -9.23
C ALA A 453 5.51 -6.20 -8.59
N ARG A 454 5.47 -5.48 -7.46
CA ARG A 454 6.68 -5.23 -6.67
C ARG A 454 6.97 -6.50 -5.88
N TYR A 455 8.09 -7.13 -6.07
CA TYR A 455 8.52 -8.32 -5.39
C TYR A 455 9.34 -7.95 -4.15
N ALA A 456 8.93 -8.46 -2.99
CA ALA A 456 9.70 -8.37 -1.75
C ALA A 456 10.37 -9.70 -1.45
N ILE A 457 11.64 -9.63 -1.04
CA ILE A 457 12.43 -10.77 -0.59
C ILE A 457 11.86 -11.28 0.73
N GLN A 458 11.35 -12.52 0.73
CA GLN A 458 10.77 -13.15 1.92
C GLN A 458 11.80 -13.96 2.72
N SER A 459 12.73 -14.62 2.03
CA SER A 459 13.71 -15.49 2.68
C SER A 459 15.01 -15.54 1.88
N TRP A 460 16.09 -15.83 2.60
CA TRP A 460 17.44 -15.89 2.07
C TRP A 460 18.08 -17.21 2.44
N ILE A 461 18.45 -18.02 1.45
CA ILE A 461 19.17 -19.27 1.66
C ILE A 461 20.53 -19.18 0.98
N ARG A 462 21.58 -19.42 1.76
CA ARG A 462 22.94 -19.58 1.24
C ARG A 462 23.14 -21.05 0.87
N SER A 463 23.41 -21.31 -0.39
CA SER A 463 23.76 -22.65 -0.88
C SER A 463 25.25 -22.66 -1.20
N GLY A 464 26.02 -23.44 -0.43
CA GLY A 464 27.47 -23.54 -0.60
C GLY A 464 28.21 -23.75 0.73
N GLY A 465 28.20 -24.99 1.22
CA GLY A 465 29.24 -25.53 2.10
C GLY A 465 30.07 -26.50 1.27
N ASP A 466 31.38 -26.48 1.47
CA ASP A 466 32.41 -27.06 0.60
C ASP A 466 32.21 -28.56 0.30
N ASP A 467 32.21 -28.90 -1.00
CA ASP A 467 32.65 -30.21 -1.52
C ASP A 467 34.11 -30.11 -1.98
#